data_AF-A0A554L501-F1
#
_entry.id   AF-A0A554L501-F1
#
_cell.length_a   1.000
_cell.length_b   1.000
_cell.length_c   1.000
_cell.angle_alpha   90.00
_cell.angle_beta   90.00
_cell.angle_gamma   90.00
#
_symmetry.space_group_name_H-M   'P 1'
#
loop_
_entity.id
_entity.type
_entity.pdbx_description
1 polymer ?
#
loop_
_entity_poly.entity_id
_entity_poly.type
_entity_poly.pdbx_seq_one_letter_code
_entity_poly.pdbx_strand_id
1 'polypeptide(L)'
;MSARTSLARIVGTPTNSAWAQVHQFASSDETKIISRGQLYAAFSLDLTSLPSVDIGHEVITRLNEEYYGDEGRDQPFSLLRRAVETVASEFSAVKLEIATCVLWRKYVYFCIWGQAGVRVYRDQKLVNILSGQEQKLAIASGSLNPQDLFFLTTSAFDKLIDSQTLTKMLGQFNGISELADNIVPLAHRASLPTLAAAILSPVTYTSEPETVGEEIVREEMVSQQLPAPPVAVKNVSKGSFFKDLLVKIALKLPDQVTTTTRFTPSGRKTAVSVGLLLLALFALSIGFGIKQKQEQEHRLSYSTQLTQAQSAYEESIVQKEVNSERSRELFLQAKQVADEL
;
A
#
# COMPACT_ATOMS: atom_id res chain seq x y z
N MET A 1 -8.48 3.81 16.78
CA MET A 1 -9.53 3.31 15.88
C MET A 1 -8.87 2.66 14.67
N SER A 2 -8.92 1.34 14.56
CA SER A 2 -8.57 0.62 13.33
C SER A 2 -9.89 0.29 12.64
N ALA A 3 -10.12 0.83 11.44
CA ALA A 3 -11.31 0.50 10.66
C ALA A 3 -11.14 -0.92 10.11
N ARG A 4 -12.04 -1.85 10.47
CA ARG A 4 -12.08 -3.14 9.76
C ARG A 4 -12.61 -2.85 8.36
N THR A 5 -11.95 -3.39 7.35
CA THR A 5 -12.33 -3.14 5.96
C THR A 5 -12.59 -4.48 5.29
N SER A 6 -13.74 -4.60 4.65
CA SER A 6 -14.05 -5.75 3.80
C SER A 6 -13.57 -5.44 2.38
N LEU A 7 -12.84 -6.38 1.77
CA LEU A 7 -12.28 -6.25 0.43
C LEU A 7 -12.77 -7.40 -0.44
N ALA A 8 -13.39 -7.08 -1.57
CA ALA A 8 -13.62 -8.03 -2.65
C ALA A 8 -12.69 -7.71 -3.83
N ARG A 9 -12.19 -8.76 -4.49
CA ARG A 9 -11.19 -8.66 -5.55
C ARG A 9 -11.74 -9.26 -6.83
N ILE A 10 -11.64 -8.52 -7.92
CA ILE A 10 -12.01 -8.98 -9.25
C ILE A 10 -10.75 -8.83 -10.09
N VAL A 11 -10.23 -9.95 -10.60
CA VAL A 11 -8.97 -9.98 -11.34
C VAL A 11 -9.15 -10.82 -12.59
N GLY A 12 -8.63 -10.35 -13.72
CA GLY A 12 -8.58 -11.08 -14.97
C GLY A 12 -7.57 -12.22 -14.95
N THR A 13 -7.68 -13.14 -15.91
CA THR A 13 -6.70 -14.23 -16.03
C THR A 13 -5.39 -13.68 -16.59
N PRO A 14 -4.26 -13.80 -15.88
CA PRO A 14 -2.97 -13.29 -16.36
C PRO A 14 -2.49 -14.05 -17.61
N THR A 15 -1.69 -13.38 -18.42
CA THR A 15 -1.06 -13.93 -19.64
C THR A 15 0.42 -13.55 -19.68
N ASN A 16 1.18 -14.11 -20.62
CA ASN A 16 2.61 -13.78 -20.78
C ASN A 16 2.87 -12.29 -21.12
N SER A 17 1.85 -11.59 -21.63
CA SER A 17 1.95 -10.20 -22.09
C SER A 17 1.11 -9.22 -21.28
N ALA A 18 0.38 -9.68 -20.26
CA ALA A 18 -0.48 -8.81 -19.47
C ALA A 18 -0.76 -9.42 -18.10
N TRP A 19 -0.74 -8.56 -17.09
CA TRP A 19 -0.91 -8.92 -15.70
C TRP A 19 -1.76 -7.89 -14.99
N ALA A 20 -2.54 -8.34 -14.00
CA ALA A 20 -3.33 -7.48 -13.14
C ALA A 20 -3.47 -8.14 -11.77
N GLN A 21 -3.52 -7.33 -10.72
CA GLN A 21 -3.70 -7.83 -9.36
C GLN A 21 -4.32 -6.77 -8.45
N VAL A 22 -5.08 -7.22 -7.45
CA VAL A 22 -5.48 -6.40 -6.31
C VAL A 22 -4.67 -6.84 -5.10
N HIS A 23 -4.06 -5.87 -4.41
CA HIS A 23 -3.24 -6.11 -3.24
C HIS A 23 -3.70 -5.27 -2.06
N GLN A 24 -3.71 -5.89 -0.88
CA GLN A 24 -3.88 -5.23 0.41
C GLN A 24 -2.52 -5.31 1.12
N PHE A 25 -1.92 -4.17 1.39
CA PHE A 25 -0.60 -4.11 1.98
C PHE A 25 -0.68 -4.28 3.49
N ALA A 26 0.12 -5.18 4.04
CA ALA A 26 0.33 -5.26 5.48
C ALA A 26 1.71 -4.71 5.81
N SER A 27 1.80 -3.88 6.85
CA SER A 27 3.08 -3.52 7.46
C SER A 27 3.34 -4.46 8.63
N SER A 28 4.55 -5.00 8.72
CA SER A 28 5.01 -5.78 9.89
C SER A 28 5.08 -4.96 11.17
N ASP A 29 5.15 -3.63 11.02
CA ASP A 29 5.13 -2.66 12.11
C ASP A 29 3.72 -2.06 12.23
N GLU A 30 3.00 -2.44 13.28
CA GLU A 30 1.65 -1.94 13.59
C GLU A 30 1.63 -0.42 13.81
N THR A 31 2.73 0.17 14.27
CA THR A 31 2.80 1.62 14.50
C THR A 31 2.71 2.40 13.18
N LYS A 32 3.21 1.82 12.08
CA LYS A 32 3.07 2.38 10.73
C LYS A 32 1.63 2.31 10.23
N ILE A 33 0.89 1.25 10.54
CA ILE A 33 -0.54 1.16 10.17
C ILE A 33 -1.34 2.21 10.93
N ILE A 34 -1.07 2.41 12.22
CA ILE A 34 -1.76 3.42 13.05
C ILE A 34 -1.45 4.85 12.57
N SER A 35 -0.19 5.12 12.22
CA SER A 35 0.25 6.46 11.82
C SER A 35 -0.02 6.77 10.35
N ARG A 36 0.03 5.79 9.45
CA ARG A 36 -0.09 5.97 7.98
C ARG A 36 -1.35 5.41 7.36
N GLY A 37 -2.08 4.57 8.08
CA GLY A 37 -3.29 3.93 7.57
C GLY A 37 -2.98 2.69 6.74
N GLN A 38 -4.08 2.09 6.28
CA GLN A 38 -4.09 0.82 5.56
C GLN A 38 -4.13 1.09 4.05
N LEU A 39 -3.12 0.60 3.32
CA LEU A 39 -2.97 0.78 1.88
C LEU A 39 -3.59 -0.38 1.09
N TYR A 40 -4.29 -0.03 0.01
CA TYR A 40 -4.89 -0.93 -0.97
C TYR A 40 -4.52 -0.46 -2.37
N ALA A 41 -4.35 -1.40 -3.30
CA ALA A 41 -4.09 -1.07 -4.69
C ALA A 41 -4.69 -2.10 -5.65
N ALA A 42 -5.11 -1.63 -6.81
CA ALA A 42 -5.35 -2.41 -8.01
C ALA A 42 -4.32 -2.02 -9.08
N PHE A 43 -3.70 -3.01 -9.69
CA PHE A 43 -2.64 -2.83 -10.68
C PHE A 43 -3.03 -3.45 -12.01
N SER A 44 -2.56 -2.84 -13.09
CA SER A 44 -2.46 -3.50 -14.38
C SER A 44 -1.13 -3.17 -15.05
N LEU A 45 -0.56 -4.18 -15.69
CA LEU A 45 0.64 -4.12 -16.50
C LEU A 45 0.34 -4.72 -17.87
N ASP A 46 0.68 -3.98 -18.92
CA ASP A 46 0.85 -4.53 -20.27
C ASP A 46 2.35 -4.73 -20.50
N LEU A 47 2.72 -6.01 -20.64
CA LEU A 47 4.07 -6.55 -20.73
C LEU A 47 4.44 -6.92 -22.17
N THR A 48 3.66 -6.49 -23.16
CA THR A 48 3.96 -6.74 -24.58
C THR A 48 5.35 -6.24 -24.99
N SER A 49 5.84 -5.17 -24.35
CA SER A 49 7.17 -4.61 -24.59
C SER A 49 8.30 -5.35 -23.87
N LEU A 50 8.03 -5.99 -22.73
CA LEU A 50 9.01 -6.64 -21.85
C LEU A 50 8.34 -7.82 -21.09
N PRO A 51 8.37 -9.05 -21.63
CA PRO A 51 7.72 -10.19 -20.99
C PRO A 51 8.54 -10.65 -19.77
N SER A 52 8.16 -10.20 -18.58
CA SER A 52 8.58 -10.80 -17.30
C SER A 52 7.50 -10.64 -16.25
N VAL A 53 7.02 -11.76 -15.71
CA VAL A 53 6.03 -11.81 -14.61
C VAL A 53 6.61 -11.23 -13.32
N ASP A 54 7.94 -11.20 -13.18
CA ASP A 54 8.62 -10.65 -12.00
C ASP A 54 8.38 -9.14 -11.84
N ILE A 55 8.06 -8.44 -12.93
CA ILE A 55 7.76 -7.00 -12.91
C ILE A 55 6.54 -6.71 -12.04
N GLY A 56 5.51 -7.57 -12.06
CA GLY A 56 4.30 -7.38 -11.24
C GLY A 56 4.59 -7.44 -9.75
N HIS A 57 5.39 -8.42 -9.33
CA HIS A 57 5.83 -8.56 -7.93
C HIS A 57 6.73 -7.41 -7.50
N GLU A 58 7.61 -6.94 -8.38
CA GLU A 58 8.49 -5.82 -8.11
C GLU A 58 7.69 -4.52 -7.91
N VAL A 59 6.70 -4.22 -8.78
CA VAL A 59 5.83 -3.03 -8.63
C VAL A 59 5.12 -3.01 -7.28
N ILE A 60 4.60 -4.15 -6.82
CA ILE A 60 3.96 -4.27 -5.51
C ILE A 60 4.98 -4.00 -4.40
N THR A 61 6.14 -4.66 -4.46
CA THR A 61 7.19 -4.54 -3.44
C THR A 61 7.69 -3.09 -3.34
N ARG A 62 8.00 -2.46 -4.47
CA ARG A 62 8.44 -1.07 -4.54
C ARG A 62 7.39 -0.11 -4.00
N LEU A 63 6.09 -0.30 -4.30
CA LEU A 63 5.04 0.55 -3.72
C LEU A 63 4.97 0.42 -2.19
N ASN A 64 5.12 -0.80 -1.67
CA ASN A 64 5.16 -1.04 -0.23
C ASN A 64 6.35 -0.33 0.44
N GLU A 65 7.53 -0.48 -0.16
CA GLU A 65 8.78 0.16 0.32
C GLU A 65 8.70 1.68 0.27
N GLU A 66 8.23 2.27 -0.83
CA GLU A 66 8.15 3.73 -0.96
C GLU A 66 7.10 4.35 -0.01
N TYR A 67 6.03 3.63 0.31
CA TYR A 67 4.98 4.12 1.20
C TYR A 67 5.29 3.87 2.69
N TYR A 68 5.70 2.66 3.06
CA TYR A 68 5.95 2.27 4.45
C TYR A 68 7.43 2.32 4.86
N GLY A 69 8.37 2.36 3.91
CA GLY A 69 9.81 2.32 4.17
C GLY A 69 10.41 3.64 4.66
N ASP A 70 9.83 4.79 4.29
CA ASP A 70 10.28 6.08 4.82
C ASP A 70 10.11 6.12 6.34
N GLU A 71 11.03 6.73 7.10
CA GLU A 71 10.90 6.99 8.55
C GLU A 71 10.47 8.44 8.83
N GLY A 72 10.29 9.23 7.78
CA GLY A 72 9.84 10.61 7.84
C GLY A 72 8.47 10.79 8.50
N ARG A 73 8.21 12.04 8.91
CA ARG A 73 6.94 12.49 9.50
C ARG A 73 5.93 12.99 8.46
N ASP A 74 6.11 12.59 7.21
CA ASP A 74 5.23 13.03 6.13
C ASP A 74 3.81 12.50 6.35
N GLN A 75 2.84 13.31 5.94
CA GLN A 75 1.43 12.96 6.06
C GLN A 75 1.06 11.87 5.04
N PRO A 76 0.12 10.96 5.35
CA PRO A 76 -0.22 9.82 4.48
C PRO A 76 -0.58 10.23 3.05
N PHE A 77 -1.26 11.35 2.88
CA PHE A 77 -1.59 11.92 1.56
C PHE A 77 -0.35 12.24 0.72
N SER A 78 0.68 12.85 1.32
CA SER A 78 1.91 13.23 0.61
C SER A 78 2.78 12.02 0.32
N LEU A 79 2.85 11.08 1.28
CA LEU A 79 3.53 9.80 1.12
C LEU A 79 2.93 8.98 -0.02
N LEU A 80 1.59 8.87 -0.07
CA LEU A 80 0.90 8.14 -1.13
C LEU A 80 1.21 8.72 -2.51
N ARG A 81 1.13 10.06 -2.64
CA ARG A 81 1.46 10.75 -3.88
C ARG A 81 2.87 10.40 -4.35
N ARG A 82 3.85 10.59 -3.47
CA ARG A 82 5.27 10.38 -3.78
C ARG A 82 5.53 8.92 -4.13
N ALA A 83 4.99 7.98 -3.36
CA ALA A 83 5.19 6.56 -3.60
C ALA A 83 4.67 6.11 -4.98
N VAL A 84 3.45 6.53 -5.34
CA VAL A 84 2.88 6.22 -6.66
C VAL A 84 3.67 6.90 -7.78
N GLU A 85 4.08 8.15 -7.60
CA GLU A 85 4.88 8.90 -8.59
C GLU A 85 6.25 8.26 -8.81
N THR A 86 6.96 7.87 -7.75
CA THR A 86 8.24 7.19 -7.81
C THR A 86 8.11 5.86 -8.54
N VAL A 87 7.19 4.98 -8.11
CA VAL A 87 6.97 3.67 -8.74
C VAL A 87 6.60 3.85 -10.21
N ALA A 88 5.67 4.75 -10.53
CA ALA A 88 5.30 5.02 -11.92
C ALA A 88 6.49 5.45 -12.79
N SER A 89 7.41 6.25 -12.23
CA SER A 89 8.61 6.69 -12.94
C SER A 89 9.64 5.57 -13.14
N GLU A 90 9.80 4.66 -12.17
CA GLU A 90 10.70 3.51 -12.26
C GLU A 90 10.24 2.50 -13.34
N PHE A 91 8.93 2.35 -13.51
CA PHE A 91 8.32 1.41 -14.45
C PHE A 91 7.80 2.08 -15.73
N SER A 92 8.37 3.22 -16.15
CA SER A 92 7.91 3.96 -17.33
C SER A 92 8.07 3.21 -18.67
N ALA A 93 8.86 2.13 -18.70
CA ALA A 93 9.08 1.28 -19.88
C ALA A 93 7.90 0.33 -20.18
N VAL A 94 6.99 0.14 -19.22
CA VAL A 94 5.78 -0.68 -19.36
C VAL A 94 4.54 0.19 -19.19
N LYS A 95 3.44 -0.23 -19.81
CA LYS A 95 2.15 0.43 -19.60
C LYS A 95 1.59 -0.02 -18.25
N LEU A 96 1.80 0.83 -17.25
CA LEU A 96 1.40 0.62 -15.87
C LEU A 96 0.17 1.47 -15.54
N GLU A 97 -0.84 0.82 -14.95
CA GLU A 97 -1.98 1.47 -14.29
C GLU A 97 -1.97 1.12 -12.81
N ILE A 98 -2.17 2.14 -11.98
CA ILE A 98 -2.25 1.99 -10.52
C ILE A 98 -3.51 2.71 -10.06
N ALA A 99 -4.40 2.01 -9.37
CA ALA A 99 -5.48 2.61 -8.60
C ALA A 99 -5.25 2.30 -7.12
N THR A 100 -4.92 3.30 -6.29
CA THR A 100 -4.61 3.09 -4.87
C THR A 100 -5.51 3.89 -3.96
N CYS A 101 -5.68 3.36 -2.74
CA CYS A 101 -6.21 4.15 -1.64
C CYS A 101 -5.56 3.82 -0.31
N VAL A 102 -5.55 4.82 0.57
CA VAL A 102 -5.17 4.69 1.97
C VAL A 102 -6.38 5.03 2.84
N LEU A 103 -6.78 4.08 3.67
CA LEU A 103 -7.77 4.30 4.73
C LEU A 103 -7.04 4.72 6.01
N TRP A 104 -7.23 5.97 6.44
CA TRP A 104 -6.56 6.51 7.61
C TRP A 104 -7.54 7.26 8.51
N ARG A 105 -7.82 6.69 9.68
CA ARG A 105 -8.80 7.22 10.65
C ARG A 105 -10.17 7.40 9.98
N LYS A 106 -10.66 8.63 9.86
CA LYS A 106 -11.93 9.00 9.21
C LYS A 106 -11.76 9.51 7.77
N TYR A 107 -10.56 9.40 7.23
CA TYR A 107 -10.20 9.90 5.91
C TYR A 107 -9.81 8.77 4.98
N VAL A 108 -10.04 8.99 3.70
CA VAL A 108 -9.51 8.18 2.62
C VAL A 108 -8.74 9.06 1.67
N TYR A 109 -7.57 8.59 1.26
CA TYR A 109 -6.74 9.21 0.25
C TYR A 109 -6.69 8.28 -0.96
N PHE A 110 -6.91 8.82 -2.14
CA PHE A 110 -6.88 8.09 -3.39
C PHE A 110 -5.76 8.62 -4.26
N CYS A 111 -4.97 7.75 -4.86
CA CYS A 111 -3.99 8.15 -5.85
C CYS A 111 -4.05 7.18 -7.03
N ILE A 112 -4.08 7.72 -8.23
CA ILE A 112 -4.08 6.93 -9.46
C ILE A 112 -2.93 7.33 -10.36
N TRP A 113 -2.46 6.36 -11.15
CA TRP A 113 -1.55 6.55 -12.26
C TRP A 113 -2.09 5.85 -13.51
N GLY A 114 -1.92 6.50 -14.67
CA GLY A 114 -2.39 5.96 -15.95
C GLY A 114 -3.90 6.06 -16.10
N GLN A 115 -4.52 5.15 -16.84
CA GLN A 115 -5.97 5.16 -17.13
C GLN A 115 -6.83 4.51 -16.03
N ALA A 116 -6.25 4.29 -14.85
CA ALA A 116 -6.95 3.81 -13.66
C ALA A 116 -8.10 4.75 -13.23
N GLY A 117 -9.06 4.21 -12.48
CA GLY A 117 -10.23 4.92 -12.01
C GLY A 117 -10.48 4.71 -10.51
N VAL A 118 -11.13 5.69 -9.89
CA VAL A 118 -11.70 5.56 -8.55
C VAL A 118 -13.16 6.02 -8.58
N ARG A 119 -14.05 5.17 -8.09
CA ARG A 119 -15.47 5.50 -7.90
C ARG A 119 -15.89 5.30 -6.46
N VAL A 120 -16.88 6.06 -6.02
CA VAL A 120 -17.59 5.83 -4.75
C VAL A 120 -19.05 5.59 -5.04
N TYR A 121 -19.63 4.60 -4.38
CA TYR A 121 -21.07 4.45 -4.24
C TYR A 121 -21.46 4.93 -2.85
N ARG A 122 -22.20 6.04 -2.79
CA ARG A 122 -22.66 6.70 -1.56
C ARG A 122 -24.08 7.19 -1.79
N ASP A 123 -24.95 7.01 -0.80
CA ASP A 123 -26.35 7.46 -0.84
C ASP A 123 -27.07 7.03 -2.14
N GLN A 124 -26.86 5.77 -2.52
CA GLN A 124 -27.41 5.14 -3.74
C GLN A 124 -26.95 5.76 -5.07
N LYS A 125 -25.86 6.54 -5.06
CA LYS A 125 -25.30 7.16 -6.26
C LYS A 125 -23.86 6.70 -6.46
N LEU A 126 -23.56 6.24 -7.67
CA LEU A 126 -22.21 5.95 -8.11
C LEU A 126 -21.59 7.21 -8.73
N VAL A 127 -20.47 7.68 -8.18
CA VAL A 127 -19.77 8.90 -8.60
C VAL A 127 -18.31 8.59 -8.88
N ASN A 128 -17.78 9.13 -9.99
CA ASN A 128 -16.35 9.08 -10.27
C ASN A 128 -15.61 10.12 -9.42
N ILE A 129 -14.65 9.66 -8.61
CA ILE A 129 -13.78 10.53 -7.80
C ILE A 129 -12.52 10.88 -8.57
N LEU A 130 -11.91 9.89 -9.22
CA LEU A 130 -10.75 10.07 -10.09
C LEU A 130 -10.97 9.33 -11.40
N SER A 131 -10.58 9.96 -12.51
CA SER A 131 -10.57 9.36 -13.84
C SER A 131 -9.21 9.61 -14.47
N GLY A 132 -8.49 8.52 -14.69
CA GLY A 132 -7.11 8.53 -15.12
C GLY A 132 -6.92 8.95 -16.57
N GLN A 133 -5.70 9.38 -16.86
CA GLN A 133 -5.20 9.63 -18.21
C GLN A 133 -3.83 8.98 -18.33
N GLU A 134 -3.46 8.58 -19.55
CA GLU A 134 -2.18 7.91 -19.81
C GLU A 134 -1.00 8.73 -19.25
N GLN A 135 -0.13 8.04 -18.49
CA GLN A 135 1.07 8.62 -17.84
C GLN A 135 0.83 9.87 -17.00
N LYS A 136 -0.34 10.00 -16.38
CA LYS A 136 -0.63 11.09 -15.44
C LYS A 136 -0.98 10.56 -14.07
N LEU A 137 -0.50 11.29 -13.06
CA LEU A 137 -0.88 11.12 -11.67
C LEU A 137 -2.11 11.99 -11.36
N ALA A 138 -3.07 11.43 -10.64
CA ALA A 138 -4.14 12.21 -10.02
C ALA A 138 -4.36 11.73 -8.59
N ILE A 139 -4.67 12.66 -7.68
CA ILE A 139 -4.82 12.38 -6.26
C ILE A 139 -6.04 13.12 -5.71
N ALA A 140 -6.77 12.48 -4.79
CA ALA A 140 -7.92 13.05 -4.11
C ALA A 140 -7.95 12.62 -2.64
N SER A 141 -8.70 13.37 -1.83
CA SER A 141 -8.96 13.05 -0.43
C SER A 141 -10.44 13.20 -0.12
N GLY A 142 -10.97 12.36 0.76
CA GLY A 142 -12.35 12.43 1.22
C GLY A 142 -12.51 11.97 2.66
N SER A 143 -13.68 12.25 3.24
CA SER A 143 -14.11 11.64 4.51
C SER A 143 -14.81 10.31 4.24
N LEU A 144 -14.60 9.36 5.16
CA LEU A 144 -15.25 8.06 5.16
C LEU A 144 -16.65 8.13 5.78
N ASN A 145 -17.62 7.51 5.12
CA ASN A 145 -18.91 7.16 5.70
C ASN A 145 -19.04 5.63 5.81
N PRO A 146 -19.68 5.10 6.86
CA PRO A 146 -19.78 3.65 7.08
C PRO A 146 -20.48 2.85 5.96
N GLN A 147 -21.25 3.52 5.09
CA GLN A 147 -21.96 2.89 3.97
C GLN A 147 -21.29 3.12 2.62
N ASP A 148 -20.11 3.74 2.59
CA ASP A 148 -19.40 3.94 1.34
C ASP A 148 -18.93 2.61 0.75
N LEU A 149 -19.03 2.48 -0.56
CA LEU A 149 -18.28 1.47 -1.31
C LEU A 149 -17.32 2.16 -2.26
N PHE A 150 -16.04 1.88 -2.12
CA PHE A 150 -15.02 2.40 -3.03
C PHE A 150 -14.61 1.34 -4.04
N PHE A 151 -14.47 1.76 -5.29
CA PHE A 151 -14.01 0.95 -6.40
C PHE A 151 -12.68 1.52 -6.87
N LEU A 152 -11.62 0.73 -6.74
CA LEU A 152 -10.32 1.01 -7.36
C LEU A 152 -10.24 0.15 -8.62
N THR A 153 -10.22 0.75 -9.80
CA THR A 153 -10.41 0.02 -11.06
C THR A 153 -9.32 0.32 -12.07
N THR A 154 -8.95 -0.68 -12.87
CA THR A 154 -8.16 -0.48 -14.09
C THR A 154 -9.08 -0.12 -15.26
N SER A 155 -8.51 0.41 -16.34
CA SER A 155 -9.28 0.78 -17.55
C SER A 155 -9.99 -0.41 -18.18
N ALA A 156 -9.45 -1.63 -18.00
CA ALA A 156 -10.08 -2.86 -18.48
C ALA A 156 -11.39 -3.20 -17.75
N PHE A 157 -11.53 -2.82 -16.47
CA PHE A 157 -12.80 -2.99 -15.75
C PHE A 157 -13.89 -2.09 -16.34
N ASP A 158 -13.54 -0.86 -16.74
CA ASP A 158 -14.47 0.09 -17.34
C ASP A 158 -14.95 -0.32 -18.74
N LYS A 159 -14.15 -1.14 -19.43
CA LYS A 159 -14.56 -1.80 -20.68
C LYS A 159 -15.49 -2.98 -20.45
N LEU A 160 -15.43 -3.60 -19.27
CA LEU A 160 -16.28 -4.75 -18.92
C LEU A 160 -17.68 -4.30 -18.48
N ILE A 161 -17.75 -3.31 -17.59
CA ILE A 161 -19.01 -2.88 -16.96
C ILE A 161 -19.11 -1.36 -17.01
N ASP A 162 -20.12 -0.86 -17.73
CA ASP A 162 -20.44 0.56 -17.74
C ASP A 162 -21.07 1.01 -16.40
N SER A 163 -21.08 2.33 -16.17
CA SER A 163 -21.59 2.90 -14.91
C SER A 163 -23.08 2.64 -14.68
N GLN A 164 -23.90 2.50 -15.73
CA GLN A 164 -25.34 2.24 -15.58
C GLN A 164 -25.58 0.80 -15.12
N THR A 165 -24.88 -0.15 -15.73
CA THR A 165 -24.92 -1.57 -15.38
C THR A 165 -24.42 -1.78 -13.95
N LEU A 166 -23.29 -1.15 -13.58
CA LEU A 166 -22.78 -1.22 -12.21
C LEU A 166 -23.75 -0.61 -11.19
N THR A 167 -24.39 0.52 -11.52
CA THR A 167 -25.40 1.15 -10.64
C THR A 167 -26.61 0.24 -10.45
N LYS A 168 -27.07 -0.45 -11.50
CA LYS A 168 -28.17 -1.43 -11.39
C LYS A 168 -27.82 -2.60 -10.49
N MET A 169 -26.61 -3.17 -10.64
CA MET A 169 -26.12 -4.24 -9.76
C MET A 169 -26.03 -3.77 -8.30
N LEU A 170 -25.58 -2.53 -8.07
CA LEU A 170 -25.51 -1.92 -6.74
C LEU A 170 -26.87 -1.65 -6.10
N GLY A 171 -27.92 -1.48 -6.91
CA GLY A 171 -29.29 -1.35 -6.42
C GLY A 171 -29.88 -2.66 -5.85
N GLN A 172 -29.28 -3.80 -6.17
CA GLN A 172 -29.71 -5.14 -5.73
C GLN A 172 -28.69 -5.81 -4.79
N PHE A 173 -27.74 -5.01 -4.29
CA PHE A 173 -26.59 -5.45 -3.52
C PHE A 173 -26.96 -5.82 -2.08
N ASN A 174 -26.60 -7.02 -1.64
CA ASN A 174 -26.65 -7.39 -0.21
C ASN A 174 -25.26 -7.56 0.43
N GLY A 175 -24.18 -7.49 -0.36
CA GLY A 175 -22.81 -7.59 0.15
C GLY A 175 -21.74 -7.58 -0.94
N ILE A 176 -20.51 -7.20 -0.58
CA ILE A 176 -19.39 -7.07 -1.55
C ILE A 176 -18.98 -8.39 -2.18
N SER A 177 -19.17 -9.51 -1.47
CA SER A 177 -18.87 -10.85 -2.01
C SER A 177 -19.84 -11.19 -3.14
N GLU A 178 -21.14 -11.04 -2.91
CA GLU A 178 -22.17 -11.30 -3.92
C GLU A 178 -21.99 -10.43 -5.17
N LEU A 179 -21.62 -9.16 -4.98
CA LEU A 179 -21.29 -8.27 -6.10
C LEU A 179 -20.10 -8.80 -6.92
N ALA A 180 -19.04 -9.25 -6.25
CA ALA A 180 -17.89 -9.83 -6.94
C ALA A 180 -18.26 -11.14 -7.66
N ASP A 181 -19.05 -12.01 -7.02
CA ASP A 181 -19.52 -13.28 -7.61
C ASP A 181 -20.36 -13.06 -8.87
N ASN A 182 -21.07 -11.94 -8.98
CA ASN A 182 -21.80 -11.54 -10.18
C ASN A 182 -20.89 -11.00 -11.30
N ILE A 183 -19.76 -10.38 -10.95
CA ILE A 183 -18.86 -9.72 -11.91
C ILE A 183 -17.76 -10.68 -12.41
N VAL A 184 -17.23 -11.55 -11.57
CA VAL A 184 -16.14 -12.49 -11.91
C VAL A 184 -16.46 -13.34 -13.15
N PRO A 185 -17.68 -13.91 -13.31
CA PRO A 185 -18.03 -14.65 -14.52
C PRO A 185 -18.05 -13.80 -15.80
N LEU A 186 -18.30 -12.49 -15.69
CA LEU A 186 -18.22 -11.56 -16.82
C LEU A 186 -16.75 -11.31 -17.18
N ALA A 187 -15.90 -11.09 -16.17
CA ALA A 187 -14.46 -10.88 -16.35
C ALA A 187 -13.78 -12.08 -17.03
N HIS A 188 -14.12 -13.31 -16.62
CA HIS A 188 -13.60 -14.52 -17.24
C HIS A 188 -14.08 -14.68 -18.70
N ARG A 189 -15.35 -14.38 -19.00
CA ARG A 189 -15.88 -14.44 -20.36
C ARG A 189 -15.23 -13.41 -21.30
N ALA A 190 -14.97 -12.22 -20.79
CA ALA A 190 -14.37 -11.14 -21.57
C ALA A 190 -12.87 -11.36 -21.87
N SER A 191 -12.20 -12.28 -21.18
CA SER A 191 -10.78 -12.59 -21.38
C SER A 191 -9.88 -11.33 -21.34
N LEU A 192 -10.09 -10.48 -20.34
CA LEU A 192 -9.34 -9.23 -20.15
C LEU A 192 -8.22 -9.44 -19.13
N PRO A 193 -6.96 -9.70 -19.55
CA PRO A 193 -5.87 -10.03 -18.63
C PRO A 193 -5.39 -8.84 -17.78
N THR A 194 -5.69 -7.62 -18.22
CA THR A 194 -5.38 -6.35 -17.53
C THR A 194 -6.47 -5.90 -16.57
N LEU A 195 -7.52 -6.70 -16.37
CA LEU A 195 -8.63 -6.37 -15.50
C LEU A 195 -8.25 -6.54 -14.03
N ALA A 196 -8.31 -5.45 -13.26
CA ALA A 196 -8.33 -5.51 -11.81
C ALA A 196 -9.32 -4.50 -11.26
N ALA A 197 -10.10 -4.92 -10.26
CA ALA A 197 -10.96 -4.07 -9.47
C ALA A 197 -10.97 -4.49 -8.00
N ALA A 198 -10.68 -3.54 -7.12
CA ALA A 198 -10.81 -3.68 -5.68
C ALA A 198 -12.09 -2.99 -5.20
N ILE A 199 -12.96 -3.73 -4.51
CA ILE A 199 -14.18 -3.18 -3.91
C ILE A 199 -13.99 -3.15 -2.40
N LEU A 200 -14.03 -1.95 -1.83
CA LEU A 200 -13.73 -1.70 -0.42
C LEU A 200 -14.97 -1.20 0.31
N SER A 201 -15.31 -1.84 1.41
CA SER A 201 -16.36 -1.42 2.35
C SER A 201 -15.72 -1.14 3.72
N PRO A 202 -15.64 0.12 4.17
CA PRO A 202 -15.08 0.49 5.46
C PRO A 202 -16.10 0.23 6.57
N VAL A 203 -15.85 -0.75 7.43
CA VAL A 203 -16.66 -1.03 8.62
C VAL A 203 -16.12 -0.16 9.76
N THR A 204 -16.90 0.84 10.15
CA THR A 204 -16.59 1.66 11.33
C THR A 204 -17.31 1.06 12.53
N TYR A 205 -16.57 0.57 13.54
CA TYR A 205 -17.17 0.31 14.86
C TYR A 205 -17.27 1.64 15.60
N THR A 206 -18.49 2.02 15.95
CA THR A 206 -18.76 3.03 16.97
C THR A 206 -18.57 2.35 18.33
N SER A 207 -17.32 2.18 18.77
CA SER A 207 -17.08 2.09 20.20
C SER A 207 -16.96 3.53 20.70
N GLU A 208 -18.10 4.15 21.04
CA GLU A 208 -18.05 5.16 22.09
C GLU A 208 -17.42 4.49 23.30
N PRO A 209 -16.38 5.06 23.93
CA PRO A 209 -16.05 4.61 25.28
C PRO A 209 -17.29 4.89 26.12
N GLU A 210 -17.91 3.86 26.67
CA GLU A 210 -18.73 4.03 27.86
C GLU A 210 -17.83 4.66 28.91
N THR A 211 -17.88 5.99 29.01
CA THR A 211 -17.38 6.71 30.16
C THR A 211 -18.29 6.31 31.32
N VAL A 212 -17.88 5.24 32.02
CA VAL A 212 -18.23 5.03 33.41
C VAL A 212 -17.99 6.35 34.12
N GLY A 213 -19.03 6.82 34.80
CA GLY A 213 -19.15 8.20 35.26
C GLY A 213 -17.96 8.69 36.09
N GLU A 214 -17.44 9.83 35.69
CA GLU A 214 -16.95 10.83 36.63
C GLU A 214 -17.82 12.08 36.45
N GLU A 215 -18.86 12.14 37.26
CA GLU A 215 -19.41 13.43 37.70
C GLU A 215 -18.36 14.03 38.63
N ILE A 216 -17.83 15.22 38.31
CA ILE A 216 -17.43 16.27 39.27
C ILE A 216 -16.97 17.53 38.52
N VAL A 217 -17.80 18.56 38.73
CA VAL A 217 -17.49 20.00 38.87
C VAL A 217 -17.19 20.80 37.59
N ARG A 218 -18.25 21.48 37.15
CA ARG A 218 -18.18 22.81 36.52
C ARG A 218 -17.42 23.77 37.45
N GLU A 219 -16.30 24.29 36.98
CA GLU A 219 -15.87 25.65 37.33
C GLU A 219 -16.13 26.57 36.15
N GLU A 220 -17.07 27.48 36.35
CA GLU A 220 -17.18 28.70 35.56
C GLU A 220 -15.95 29.58 35.84
N MET A 221 -15.08 29.77 34.85
CA MET A 221 -14.12 30.89 34.88
C MET A 221 -14.44 31.87 33.76
N VAL A 222 -15.18 32.89 34.22
CA VAL A 222 -15.26 34.28 33.80
C VAL A 222 -14.09 34.75 32.92
N SER A 223 -14.47 35.34 31.79
CA SER A 223 -13.66 36.20 30.93
C SER A 223 -13.03 37.35 31.71
N GLN A 224 -11.70 37.42 31.73
CA GLN A 224 -10.97 38.67 31.97
C GLN A 224 -9.92 38.84 30.87
N GLN A 225 -10.22 39.76 29.95
CA GLN A 225 -9.25 40.39 29.05
C GLN A 225 -8.33 41.29 29.87
N LEU A 226 -7.01 41.18 29.63
CA LEU A 226 -6.00 42.27 29.69
C LEU A 226 -4.62 41.72 29.26
N PRO A 227 -3.67 42.57 28.87
CA PRO A 227 -3.26 42.81 27.48
C PRO A 227 -2.01 42.02 27.05
N ALA A 228 -1.81 41.92 25.72
CA ALA A 228 -0.70 41.24 25.08
C ALA A 228 0.68 41.81 25.46
N PRO A 229 1.66 40.96 25.81
CA PRO A 229 3.07 41.32 25.75
C PRO A 229 3.61 41.16 24.31
N PRO A 230 4.67 41.91 23.95
CA PRO A 230 5.08 42.11 22.57
C PRO A 230 5.64 40.84 21.94
N VAL A 231 5.24 40.64 20.69
CA VAL A 231 5.78 39.65 19.75
C VAL A 231 7.30 39.80 19.67
N ALA A 232 8.01 38.82 20.21
CA ALA A 232 9.43 38.58 19.92
C ALA A 232 9.53 37.33 19.04
N VAL A 233 9.37 37.52 17.72
CA VAL A 233 9.71 36.48 16.72
C VAL A 233 11.22 36.30 16.74
N LYS A 234 11.71 35.30 17.48
CA LYS A 234 13.02 34.73 17.20
C LYS A 234 12.89 33.89 15.93
N ASN A 235 13.25 34.51 14.81
CA ASN A 235 13.61 33.86 13.57
C ASN A 235 14.70 32.81 13.83
N VAL A 236 14.33 31.53 13.91
CA VAL A 236 15.29 30.45 13.75
C VAL A 236 15.35 30.15 12.26
N SER A 237 16.44 30.63 11.67
CA SER A 237 16.69 30.61 10.24
C SER A 237 16.84 29.19 9.69
N LYS A 238 16.25 29.01 8.51
CA LYS A 238 16.42 27.95 7.52
C LYS A 238 17.88 27.44 7.43
N GLY A 239 18.09 26.17 7.78
CA GLY A 239 19.29 25.42 7.42
C GLY A 239 19.23 25.01 5.95
N SER A 240 19.66 25.93 5.08
CA SER A 240 19.73 25.79 3.62
C SER A 240 21.02 25.08 3.15
N PHE A 241 21.44 24.01 3.82
CA PHE A 241 22.77 23.41 3.57
C PHE A 241 22.90 22.63 2.25
N PHE A 242 21.79 22.27 1.58
CA PHE A 242 21.84 21.53 0.30
C PHE A 242 21.68 22.41 -0.95
N LYS A 243 21.31 23.69 -0.81
CA LYS A 243 21.14 24.58 -1.97
C LYS A 243 22.46 25.17 -2.46
N ASP A 244 23.45 25.38 -1.59
CA ASP A 244 24.77 25.88 -1.99
C ASP A 244 25.66 24.82 -2.66
N LEU A 245 25.34 23.52 -2.51
CA LEU A 245 26.09 22.46 -3.18
C LEU A 245 25.60 22.21 -4.63
N LEU A 246 24.31 22.47 -4.92
CA LEU A 246 23.71 22.25 -6.23
C LEU A 246 23.88 23.44 -7.20
N VAL A 247 24.02 24.66 -6.69
CA VAL A 247 24.25 25.86 -7.53
C VAL A 247 25.68 25.91 -8.11
N LYS A 248 26.65 25.20 -7.52
CA LYS A 248 28.01 25.07 -8.07
C LYS A 248 28.13 24.07 -9.24
N ILE A 249 27.11 23.25 -9.47
CA ILE A 249 27.11 22.25 -10.56
C ILE A 249 26.31 22.74 -11.78
N ALA A 250 25.43 23.75 -11.63
CA ALA A 250 24.50 24.19 -12.68
C ALA A 250 24.89 25.50 -13.42
N LEU A 251 26.06 26.09 -13.16
CA LEU A 251 26.55 27.27 -13.87
C LEU A 251 27.93 27.01 -14.48
N LYS A 252 27.97 26.16 -15.50
CA LYS A 252 29.05 26.15 -16.51
C LYS A 252 28.61 25.39 -17.75
N LEU A 253 27.70 25.98 -18.52
CA LEU A 253 27.64 25.76 -19.96
C LEU A 253 28.54 26.83 -20.61
N PRO A 254 29.69 26.47 -21.18
CA PRO A 254 30.41 27.36 -22.06
C PRO A 254 29.86 27.23 -23.49
N ASP A 255 29.41 28.35 -24.03
CA ASP A 255 29.35 28.55 -25.47
C ASP A 255 30.75 28.38 -26.08
N GLN A 256 30.75 27.80 -27.28
CA GLN A 256 31.85 27.49 -28.22
C GLN A 256 33.23 28.14 -27.97
N VAL A 257 34.30 27.35 -28.13
CA VAL A 257 35.33 27.49 -29.20
C VAL A 257 36.26 26.26 -29.18
N THR A 258 36.51 25.71 -30.36
CA THR A 258 37.44 24.64 -30.70
C THR A 258 38.84 24.87 -30.13
N THR A 259 39.36 23.96 -29.28
CA THR A 259 40.80 23.69 -29.16
C THR A 259 41.02 22.28 -28.63
N THR A 260 41.69 21.45 -29.41
CA THR A 260 42.15 20.12 -29.04
C THR A 260 43.16 20.19 -27.89
N THR A 261 42.79 19.67 -26.71
CA THR A 261 43.76 19.40 -25.64
C THR A 261 43.69 17.94 -25.22
N ARG A 262 44.82 17.27 -25.39
CA ARG A 262 45.11 15.86 -25.10
C ARG A 262 44.65 15.46 -23.69
N PHE A 263 43.84 14.40 -23.61
CA PHE A 263 43.63 13.63 -22.39
C PHE A 263 44.93 12.93 -21.99
N THR A 264 45.47 13.26 -20.83
CA THR A 264 46.48 12.43 -20.15
C THR A 264 45.78 11.42 -19.23
N PRO A 265 46.16 10.12 -19.25
CA PRO A 265 45.48 9.08 -18.50
C PRO A 265 45.97 9.05 -17.05
N SER A 266 45.19 9.58 -16.12
CA SER A 266 45.33 9.30 -14.68
C SER A 266 44.32 8.20 -14.28
N GLY A 267 44.42 7.03 -14.91
CA GLY A 267 43.35 6.01 -14.93
C GLY A 267 43.50 4.79 -14.02
N ARG A 268 44.52 4.69 -13.16
CA ARG A 268 44.73 3.47 -12.33
C ARG A 268 44.24 3.58 -10.89
N LYS A 269 44.31 4.75 -10.25
CA LYS A 269 43.96 4.87 -8.82
C LYS A 269 42.45 5.01 -8.58
N THR A 270 41.74 5.67 -9.49
CA THR A 270 40.28 5.83 -9.44
C THR A 270 39.54 4.53 -9.76
N ALA A 271 39.99 3.76 -10.75
CA ALA A 271 39.39 2.47 -11.07
C ALA A 271 39.51 1.46 -9.91
N VAL A 272 40.65 1.45 -9.21
CA VAL A 272 40.86 0.58 -8.03
C VAL A 272 39.97 1.00 -6.86
N SER A 273 39.80 2.30 -6.62
CA SER A 273 38.91 2.80 -5.56
C SER A 273 37.44 2.44 -5.81
N VAL A 274 36.99 2.55 -7.07
CA VAL A 274 35.62 2.20 -7.46
C VAL A 274 35.39 0.69 -7.32
N GLY A 275 36.36 -0.13 -7.73
CA GLY A 275 36.29 -1.59 -7.54
C GLY A 275 36.21 -2.00 -6.06
N LEU A 276 36.97 -1.33 -5.19
CA LEU A 276 36.98 -1.63 -3.76
C LEU A 276 35.67 -1.21 -3.07
N LEU A 277 35.08 -0.08 -3.49
CA LEU A 277 33.76 0.35 -3.04
C LEU A 277 32.67 -0.65 -3.43
N LEU A 278 32.69 -1.11 -4.70
CA LEU A 278 31.72 -2.10 -5.19
C LEU A 278 31.85 -3.44 -4.46
N LEU A 279 33.08 -3.87 -4.15
CA LEU A 279 33.34 -5.10 -3.39
C LEU A 279 32.83 -5.00 -1.95
N ALA A 280 32.98 -3.83 -1.31
CA ALA A 280 32.44 -3.58 0.03
C ALA A 280 30.90 -3.60 0.05
N LEU A 281 30.24 -2.99 -0.94
CA LEU A 281 28.78 -3.03 -1.08
C LEU A 281 28.28 -4.46 -1.34
N PHE A 282 28.99 -5.23 -2.14
CA PHE A 282 28.66 -6.64 -2.41
C PHE A 282 28.75 -7.50 -1.15
N ALA A 283 29.81 -7.33 -0.34
CA ALA A 283 29.97 -8.05 0.91
C ALA A 283 28.85 -7.71 1.92
N LEU A 284 28.45 -6.44 2.00
CA LEU A 284 27.33 -6.01 2.84
C LEU A 284 26.00 -6.63 2.38
N SER A 285 25.76 -6.70 1.06
CA SER A 285 24.56 -7.32 0.50
C SER A 285 24.45 -8.81 0.84
N ILE A 286 25.56 -9.56 0.76
CA ILE A 286 25.58 -10.98 1.14
C ILE A 286 25.31 -11.13 2.64
N GLY A 287 25.94 -10.30 3.47
CA GLY A 287 25.74 -10.34 4.93
C GLY A 287 24.29 -10.12 5.35
N PHE A 288 23.63 -9.11 4.78
CA PHE A 288 22.21 -8.85 5.04
C PHE A 288 21.31 -9.97 4.51
N GLY A 289 21.60 -10.51 3.32
CA GLY A 289 20.84 -11.62 2.74
C GLY A 289 20.89 -12.90 3.59
N ILE A 290 22.06 -13.25 4.13
CA ILE A 290 22.21 -14.42 5.01
C ILE A 290 21.42 -14.22 6.31
N LYS A 291 21.50 -13.04 6.92
CA LYS A 291 20.77 -12.73 8.16
C LYS A 291 19.25 -12.80 7.93
N GLN A 292 18.76 -12.23 6.84
CA GLN A 292 17.34 -12.25 6.49
C GLN A 292 16.85 -13.68 6.22
N LYS A 293 17.66 -14.51 5.56
CA LYS A 293 17.36 -15.93 5.32
C LYS A 293 17.23 -16.71 6.63
N GLN A 294 18.14 -16.49 7.60
CA GLN A 294 18.08 -17.18 8.89
C GLN A 294 16.83 -16.79 9.69
N GLU A 295 16.47 -15.51 9.74
CA GLU A 295 15.25 -15.05 10.43
C GLU A 295 13.98 -15.60 9.76
N GLN A 296 13.99 -15.72 8.43
CA GLN A 296 12.86 -16.28 7.69
C GLN A 296 12.72 -17.79 7.89
N GLU A 297 13.82 -18.56 7.83
CA GLU A 297 13.80 -20.01 8.10
C GLU A 297 13.36 -20.32 9.53
N HIS A 298 13.82 -19.53 10.51
CA HIS A 298 13.35 -19.62 11.89
C HIS A 298 11.83 -19.38 11.94
N ARG A 299 11.33 -18.25 11.41
CA ARG A 299 9.89 -17.95 11.42
C ARG A 299 9.02 -19.03 10.77
N LEU A 300 9.50 -19.61 9.66
CA LEU A 300 8.78 -20.66 8.93
C LEU A 300 8.68 -21.97 9.73
N SER A 301 9.70 -22.32 10.54
CA SER A 301 9.64 -23.52 11.39
C SER A 301 8.60 -23.36 12.51
N TYR A 302 8.58 -22.21 13.20
CA TYR A 302 7.59 -21.92 14.26
C TYR A 302 6.19 -21.77 13.70
N SER A 303 6.00 -21.09 12.55
CA SER A 303 4.66 -20.87 11.99
C SER A 303 3.97 -22.17 11.61
N THR A 304 4.72 -23.14 11.09
CA THR A 304 4.18 -24.44 10.67
C THR A 304 3.70 -25.25 11.88
N GLN A 305 4.54 -25.35 12.91
CA GLN A 305 4.23 -26.04 14.15
C GLN A 305 3.08 -25.37 14.92
N LEU A 306 3.05 -24.03 14.98
CA LEU A 306 1.96 -23.27 15.60
C LEU A 306 0.63 -23.49 14.88
N THR A 307 0.63 -23.47 13.54
CA THR A 307 -0.57 -23.74 12.74
C THR A 307 -1.08 -25.17 12.98
N GLN A 308 -0.18 -26.15 13.08
CA GLN A 308 -0.52 -27.53 13.39
C GLN A 308 -1.11 -27.69 14.79
N ALA A 309 -0.50 -27.07 15.81
CA ALA A 309 -1.01 -27.09 17.18
C ALA A 309 -2.41 -26.43 17.27
N GLN A 310 -2.60 -25.31 16.60
CA GLN A 310 -3.87 -24.60 16.57
C GLN A 310 -4.97 -25.42 15.88
N SER A 311 -4.67 -26.02 14.73
CA SER A 311 -5.61 -26.90 14.03
C SER A 311 -6.01 -28.11 14.88
N ALA A 312 -5.06 -28.77 15.55
CA ALA A 312 -5.34 -29.90 16.43
C ALA A 312 -6.18 -29.50 17.65
N TYR A 313 -5.93 -28.30 18.20
CA TYR A 313 -6.74 -27.75 19.29
C TYR A 313 -8.17 -27.45 18.86
N GLU A 314 -8.36 -26.78 17.71
CA GLU A 314 -9.69 -26.48 17.16
C GLU A 314 -10.47 -27.76 16.87
N GLU A 315 -9.82 -28.77 16.27
CA GLU A 315 -10.43 -30.07 16.01
C GLU A 315 -10.78 -30.81 17.31
N SER A 316 -9.97 -30.68 18.37
CA SER A 316 -10.26 -31.27 19.68
C SER A 316 -11.56 -30.72 20.29
N ILE A 317 -11.86 -29.44 20.09
CA ILE A 317 -13.09 -28.80 20.58
C ILE A 317 -14.30 -29.35 19.84
N VAL A 318 -14.21 -29.47 18.51
CA VAL A 318 -15.29 -30.01 17.67
C VAL A 318 -15.58 -31.47 18.00
N GLN A 319 -14.53 -32.27 18.21
CA GLN A 319 -14.67 -33.70 18.51
C GLN A 319 -15.13 -33.97 19.94
N LYS A 320 -15.14 -32.98 20.85
CA LYS A 320 -15.51 -33.18 22.25
C LYS A 320 -16.95 -33.71 22.42
N GLU A 321 -17.86 -33.27 21.55
CA GLU A 321 -19.28 -33.66 21.60
C GLU A 321 -19.56 -34.99 20.90
N VAL A 322 -18.70 -35.38 19.94
CA VAL A 322 -18.89 -36.58 19.10
C VAL A 322 -18.08 -37.77 19.63
N ASN A 323 -16.83 -37.54 20.05
CA ASN A 323 -15.91 -38.56 20.56
C ASN A 323 -14.91 -37.97 21.57
N SER A 324 -15.21 -38.17 22.86
CA SER A 324 -14.42 -37.65 23.99
C SER A 324 -12.99 -38.21 24.06
N GLU A 325 -12.75 -39.44 23.63
CA GLU A 325 -11.39 -40.01 23.61
C GLU A 325 -10.54 -39.37 22.52
N ARG A 326 -11.09 -39.21 21.31
CA ARG A 326 -10.39 -38.54 20.20
C ARG A 326 -10.13 -37.07 20.49
N SER A 327 -11.06 -36.39 21.16
CA SER A 327 -10.89 -35.01 21.63
C SER A 327 -9.70 -34.89 22.59
N ARG A 328 -9.57 -35.80 23.55
CA ARG A 328 -8.43 -35.80 24.50
C ARG A 328 -7.09 -36.05 23.81
N GLU A 329 -7.06 -36.96 22.84
CA GLU A 329 -5.85 -37.26 22.05
C GLU A 329 -5.39 -36.03 21.26
N LEU A 330 -6.29 -35.38 20.53
CA LEU A 330 -6.00 -34.16 19.76
C LEU A 330 -5.57 -32.98 20.66
N PHE A 331 -6.18 -32.85 21.84
CA PHE A 331 -5.78 -31.84 22.82
C PHE A 331 -4.37 -32.09 23.36
N LEU A 332 -4.02 -33.34 23.69
CA LEU A 332 -2.67 -33.69 24.15
C LEU A 332 -1.63 -33.49 23.04
N GLN A 333 -1.99 -33.81 21.79
CA GLN A 333 -1.14 -33.56 20.62
C GLN A 333 -0.90 -32.05 20.41
N ALA A 334 -1.94 -31.23 20.49
CA ALA A 334 -1.82 -29.78 20.40
C ALA A 334 -0.92 -29.22 21.51
N LYS A 335 -1.09 -29.72 22.75
CA LYS A 335 -0.26 -29.33 23.88
C LYS A 335 1.20 -29.73 23.68
N GLN A 336 1.47 -30.96 23.23
CA GLN A 336 2.84 -31.43 23.01
C GLN A 336 3.57 -30.57 21.97
N VAL A 337 2.91 -30.28 20.83
CA VAL A 337 3.49 -29.40 19.80
C VAL A 337 3.69 -27.97 20.33
N ALA A 338 2.80 -27.48 21.20
CA ALA A 338 2.95 -26.17 21.82
C ALA A 338 4.08 -26.11 22.87
N ASP A 339 4.34 -27.21 23.60
CA ASP A 339 5.42 -27.30 24.58
C ASP A 339 6.81 -27.46 23.90
N GLU A 340 6.85 -27.87 22.63
CA GLU A 340 8.07 -28.03 21.82
C GLU A 340 8.48 -26.76 21.04
N LEU A 341 7.64 -25.72 21.02
CA LEU A 341 7.87 -24.40 20.42
C LEU A 341 8.67 -23.47 21.36
#